data_AF-A0AAD7YAX7-F1
#
_entry.id   AF-A0AAD7YAX7-F1
#
_cell.length_a   1.000
_cell.length_b   1.000
_cell.length_c   1.000
_cell.angle_alpha   90.00
_cell.angle_beta   90.00
_cell.angle_gamma   90.00
#
_symmetry.space_group_name_H-M   'P 1'
#
loop_
_entity.id
_entity.type
_entity.pdbx_description
1 polymer ?
#
loop_
_entity_poly.entity_id
_entity_poly.type
_entity_poly.pdbx_seq_one_letter_code
_entity_poly.pdbx_strand_id
1 'polypeptide(L)'
;MHSITGWKLAQTPNYITNKDKVYPYSECPFLGQYRLVKLPPSPDNLIEHVDYWGEGRIVTQHGISGFSDCYNVNHTYQLVSNGPDRGRKIPNRIPVVNYTNCDTSGYIKDNSVKTVTIMGAPINSSCAEDIGRMVNADQGKVVAYGFETSTADIKNLTRELKKKDIFLCPRYILPNELQGLSLFDSDLTFLNLTLLKNQLYKNVTEAAYDTAVDLTKSMDTEKGFEAIGKVVTKLIDAGSTNIMAYTYKLWNSGGNEIVRKSFPDAIQLILKGELVTIINQQYQQALKLDANINSSNDRLAWGDKSDKTSRRVSWKFTPIWENDNVVFKINNMEYNMFLKLDVNTDSLGDRKGWGSTNDNEINHEYYVKPVMKDGTLVFRIINYQYNQALKLDANVDSYGDRQLWGHNGDAYGTNSALDWVIAANTKTLEGNTVGIYESRRKLLYQQTSDVRES
;
A
#
# COMPACT_ATOMS: atom_id res chain seq x y z
N MET A 1 -3.25 26.49 -37.24
CA MET A 1 -3.93 27.76 -36.92
C MET A 1 -5.42 27.45 -36.79
N HIS A 2 -5.99 27.54 -35.58
CA HIS A 2 -7.40 27.24 -35.35
C HIS A 2 -8.26 28.43 -35.79
N SER A 3 -9.34 28.19 -36.54
CA SER A 3 -10.21 29.23 -37.10
C SER A 3 -11.66 28.93 -36.79
N ILE A 4 -12.38 29.91 -36.26
CA ILE A 4 -13.84 29.81 -36.06
C ILE A 4 -14.57 29.52 -37.37
N THR A 5 -14.12 30.12 -38.48
CA THR A 5 -14.71 29.91 -39.80
C THR A 5 -14.49 28.49 -40.28
N GLY A 6 -13.26 27.97 -40.14
CA GLY A 6 -12.95 26.59 -40.48
C GLY A 6 -13.77 25.61 -39.65
N TRP A 7 -13.89 25.86 -38.35
CA TRP A 7 -14.67 25.02 -37.45
C TRP A 7 -16.18 25.04 -37.75
N LYS A 8 -16.76 26.21 -38.07
CA LYS A 8 -18.19 26.33 -38.43
C LYS A 8 -18.54 25.57 -39.71
N LEU A 9 -17.62 25.53 -40.68
CA LEU A 9 -17.80 24.86 -41.97
C LEU A 9 -17.43 23.36 -41.95
N ALA A 10 -16.80 22.89 -40.87
CA ALA A 10 -16.43 21.49 -40.73
C ALA A 10 -17.67 20.60 -40.63
N GLN A 11 -17.54 19.37 -41.14
CA GLN A 11 -18.57 18.36 -41.01
C GLN A 11 -18.78 17.97 -39.54
N THR A 12 -19.98 17.46 -39.25
CA THR A 12 -20.36 16.96 -37.92
C THR A 12 -19.43 15.82 -37.48
N PRO A 13 -19.36 15.52 -36.17
CA PRO A 13 -18.59 14.39 -35.68
C PRO A 13 -19.01 13.05 -36.29
N ASN A 14 -18.06 12.11 -36.32
CA ASN A 14 -18.31 10.75 -36.76
C ASN A 14 -18.82 9.88 -35.61
N TYR A 15 -20.14 9.72 -35.53
CA TYR A 15 -20.79 8.86 -34.54
C TYR A 15 -21.04 7.42 -35.02
N ILE A 16 -20.46 7.02 -36.15
CA ILE A 16 -20.36 5.61 -36.55
C ILE A 16 -19.22 4.94 -35.76
N THR A 17 -18.12 5.66 -35.58
CA THR A 17 -16.92 5.20 -34.85
C THR A 17 -16.92 5.62 -33.38
N ASN A 18 -17.60 6.71 -33.04
CA ASN A 18 -17.73 7.24 -31.69
C ASN A 18 -19.17 7.14 -31.19
N LYS A 19 -19.36 6.99 -29.89
CA LYS A 19 -20.69 6.96 -29.29
C LYS A 19 -21.15 8.39 -29.00
N ASP A 20 -22.32 8.75 -29.51
CA ASP A 20 -22.93 10.04 -29.22
C ASP A 20 -23.35 10.13 -27.75
N LYS A 21 -22.86 11.14 -27.06
CA LYS A 21 -23.18 11.40 -25.65
C LYS A 21 -24.27 12.47 -25.58
N VAL A 22 -25.04 12.42 -24.50
CA VAL A 22 -26.04 13.44 -24.20
C VAL A 22 -25.32 14.81 -24.16
N TYR A 23 -25.92 15.84 -24.77
CA TYR A 23 -25.46 17.25 -24.85
C TYR A 23 -24.54 17.62 -26.05
N PRO A 24 -24.95 18.59 -26.91
CA PRO A 24 -24.37 18.84 -28.23
C PRO A 24 -23.17 19.81 -28.25
N TYR A 25 -22.23 19.71 -27.31
CA TYR A 25 -21.12 20.68 -27.21
C TYR A 25 -20.16 20.67 -28.41
N SER A 26 -20.14 19.58 -29.18
CA SER A 26 -19.39 19.45 -30.44
C SER A 26 -19.85 20.39 -31.54
N GLU A 27 -21.13 20.76 -31.55
CA GLU A 27 -21.72 21.63 -32.56
C GLU A 27 -21.84 23.09 -32.09
N CYS A 28 -21.40 23.39 -30.85
CA CYS A 28 -21.49 24.71 -30.25
C CYS A 28 -20.11 25.38 -30.07
N PRO A 29 -19.92 26.65 -30.49
CA PRO A 29 -18.70 27.39 -30.19
C PRO A 29 -18.65 27.80 -28.71
N PHE A 30 -17.47 28.14 -28.19
CA PHE A 30 -17.26 28.76 -26.87
C PHE A 30 -17.86 30.18 -26.85
N LEU A 31 -19.18 30.29 -26.76
CA LEU A 31 -19.88 31.56 -26.57
C LEU A 31 -21.13 31.30 -25.71
N GLY A 32 -21.31 32.11 -24.65
CA GLY A 32 -22.33 31.99 -23.60
C GLY A 32 -23.79 32.16 -24.02
N GLN A 33 -24.17 31.69 -25.22
CA GLN A 33 -25.52 31.74 -25.77
C GLN A 33 -26.38 30.52 -25.41
N TYR A 34 -25.87 29.57 -24.62
CA TYR A 34 -26.69 28.54 -24.00
C TYR A 34 -26.53 28.56 -22.48
N ARG A 35 -27.67 28.46 -21.78
CA ARG A 35 -27.76 28.05 -20.38
C ARG A 35 -27.48 26.54 -20.33
N LEU A 36 -26.23 26.16 -20.49
CA LEU A 36 -25.84 24.75 -20.48
C LEU A 36 -26.01 24.22 -19.05
N VAL A 37 -26.83 23.18 -18.91
CA VAL A 37 -26.86 22.38 -17.69
C VAL A 37 -25.48 21.77 -17.55
N LYS A 38 -24.79 22.00 -16.43
CA LYS A 38 -23.54 21.30 -16.15
C LYS A 38 -23.82 19.80 -16.19
N LEU A 39 -22.95 19.04 -16.84
CA LEU A 39 -22.91 17.60 -16.65
C LEU A 39 -22.76 17.34 -15.14
N PRO A 40 -23.60 16.53 -14.43
CA PRO A 40 -24.62 15.57 -14.92
C PRO A 40 -25.98 15.60 -14.15
N PRO A 41 -26.93 14.68 -14.47
CA PRO A 41 -27.54 13.92 -13.38
C PRO A 41 -27.63 12.43 -13.77
N SER A 42 -26.50 11.75 -13.90
CA SER A 42 -26.55 10.28 -13.84
C SER A 42 -27.12 9.85 -12.47
N PRO A 43 -27.62 8.62 -12.28
CA PRO A 43 -28.14 8.17 -10.99
C PRO A 43 -27.13 8.39 -9.84
N ASP A 44 -25.84 8.24 -10.17
CA ASP A 44 -24.72 8.43 -9.24
C ASP A 44 -24.12 9.85 -9.30
N ASN A 45 -24.65 10.72 -10.16
CA ASN A 45 -24.17 12.08 -10.43
C ASN A 45 -22.69 12.17 -10.89
N LEU A 46 -22.19 11.14 -11.58
CA LEU A 46 -20.83 11.03 -12.10
C LEU A 46 -20.79 10.83 -13.63
N ILE A 47 -19.72 11.33 -14.24
CA ILE A 47 -19.30 11.14 -15.63
C ILE A 47 -18.28 10.01 -15.67
N GLU A 48 -18.50 9.02 -16.54
CA GLU A 48 -17.64 7.83 -16.62
C GLU A 48 -16.23 8.14 -17.14
N HIS A 49 -16.13 8.88 -18.26
CA HIS A 49 -14.86 9.10 -18.94
C HIS A 49 -14.78 10.46 -19.64
N VAL A 50 -13.74 11.23 -19.29
CA VAL A 50 -13.29 12.42 -19.99
C VAL A 50 -11.89 12.18 -20.56
N ASP A 51 -11.70 12.39 -21.85
CA ASP A 51 -10.40 12.35 -22.52
C ASP A 51 -9.89 13.76 -22.77
N TYR A 52 -8.88 14.16 -22.00
CA TYR A 52 -8.29 15.49 -22.04
C TYR A 52 -7.31 15.61 -23.21
N TRP A 53 -7.52 16.63 -24.04
CA TRP A 53 -6.93 16.78 -25.37
C TRP A 53 -7.35 15.71 -26.38
N GLY A 54 -8.39 14.94 -26.06
CA GLY A 54 -8.94 13.92 -26.93
C GLY A 54 -9.59 14.48 -28.20
N GLU A 55 -9.67 13.64 -29.23
CA GLU A 55 -10.30 13.93 -30.51
C GLU A 55 -11.30 12.82 -30.92
N GLY A 56 -11.69 11.96 -29.97
CA GLY A 56 -12.39 10.69 -30.23
C GLY A 56 -11.44 9.56 -30.62
N ARG A 57 -12.01 8.38 -30.92
CA ARG A 57 -11.23 7.23 -31.38
C ARG A 57 -10.77 7.43 -32.81
N ILE A 58 -9.46 7.42 -33.01
CA ILE A 58 -8.83 7.55 -34.32
C ILE A 58 -8.01 6.29 -34.60
N VAL A 59 -8.28 5.66 -35.74
CA VAL A 59 -7.56 4.48 -36.23
C VAL A 59 -6.84 4.86 -37.51
N THR A 60 -5.52 4.72 -37.52
CA THR A 60 -4.67 5.00 -38.67
C THR A 60 -3.72 3.83 -38.93
N GLN A 61 -3.03 3.85 -40.07
CA GLN A 61 -1.93 2.92 -40.34
C GLN A 61 -0.78 3.01 -39.33
N HIS A 62 -0.63 4.16 -38.65
CA HIS A 62 0.41 4.39 -37.66
C HIS A 62 0.01 3.90 -36.27
N GLY A 63 -1.29 3.67 -36.04
CA GLY A 63 -1.79 3.20 -34.76
C GLY A 63 -3.14 3.79 -34.37
N ILE A 64 -3.52 3.52 -33.12
CA ILE A 64 -4.79 3.87 -32.49
C ILE A 64 -4.56 4.91 -31.39
N SER A 65 -5.36 5.97 -31.39
CA SER A 65 -5.47 6.96 -30.29
C SER A 65 -6.92 7.24 -29.91
N GLY A 66 -7.09 7.75 -28.69
CA GLY A 66 -8.38 8.20 -28.17
C GLY A 66 -9.42 7.09 -27.97
N PHE A 67 -10.57 7.50 -27.45
CA PHE A 67 -11.63 6.59 -27.00
C PHE A 67 -12.95 6.93 -27.67
N SER A 68 -13.78 5.91 -27.90
CA SER A 68 -15.06 6.06 -28.59
C SER A 68 -16.20 6.48 -27.66
N ASP A 69 -16.13 6.18 -26.36
CA ASP A 69 -17.22 6.37 -25.39
C ASP A 69 -16.90 7.39 -24.28
N CYS A 70 -16.32 8.55 -24.65
CA CYS A 70 -15.91 9.62 -23.72
C CYS A 70 -16.41 11.01 -24.15
N TYR A 71 -16.28 11.98 -23.25
CA TYR A 71 -16.26 13.40 -23.59
C TYR A 71 -14.83 13.86 -23.87
N ASN A 72 -14.62 14.67 -24.89
CA ASN A 72 -13.27 15.09 -25.32
C ASN A 72 -13.02 16.56 -24.97
N VAL A 73 -12.10 16.86 -24.04
CA VAL A 73 -11.75 18.26 -23.74
C VAL A 73 -10.74 18.74 -24.78
N ASN A 74 -11.02 19.84 -25.47
CA ASN A 74 -10.08 20.39 -26.44
C ASN A 74 -10.26 21.89 -26.71
N HIS A 75 -9.32 22.51 -27.42
CA HIS A 75 -9.41 23.89 -27.86
C HIS A 75 -10.73 24.15 -28.60
N THR A 76 -11.39 25.28 -28.33
CA THR A 76 -12.76 25.59 -28.83
C THR A 76 -12.95 25.53 -30.35
N TYR A 77 -11.90 25.65 -31.14
CA TYR A 77 -11.95 25.55 -32.60
C TYR A 77 -11.08 24.42 -33.15
N GLN A 78 -10.72 23.45 -32.30
CA GLN A 78 -10.05 22.24 -32.76
C GLN A 78 -11.00 21.38 -33.58
N LEU A 79 -10.44 20.86 -34.68
CA LEU A 79 -11.00 19.82 -35.51
C LEU A 79 -10.10 18.59 -35.38
N VAL A 80 -10.63 17.41 -35.69
CA VAL A 80 -9.86 16.17 -35.71
C VAL A 80 -8.60 16.36 -36.57
N SER A 81 -7.44 16.09 -35.99
CA SER A 81 -6.14 16.47 -36.53
C SER A 81 -5.61 15.48 -37.57
N ASN A 82 -5.96 14.20 -37.44
CA ASN A 82 -5.44 13.10 -38.25
C ASN A 82 -6.47 11.99 -38.49
N GLY A 83 -6.08 11.00 -39.29
CA GLY A 83 -6.92 9.84 -39.62
C GLY A 83 -8.10 10.13 -40.55
N PRO A 84 -9.02 9.16 -40.70
CA PRO A 84 -10.14 9.24 -41.66
C PRO A 84 -11.11 10.40 -41.41
N ASP A 85 -11.22 10.84 -40.15
CA ASP A 85 -12.11 11.92 -39.74
C ASP A 85 -11.43 13.30 -39.70
N ARG A 86 -10.19 13.42 -40.23
CA ARG A 86 -9.44 14.68 -40.24
C ARG A 86 -10.27 15.83 -40.80
N GLY A 87 -10.28 16.94 -40.07
CA GLY A 87 -11.04 18.15 -40.44
C GLY A 87 -12.52 18.13 -40.05
N ARG A 88 -13.02 17.04 -39.44
CA ARG A 88 -14.35 17.01 -38.82
C ARG A 88 -14.33 17.63 -37.42
N LYS A 89 -15.50 18.02 -36.93
CA LYS A 89 -15.66 18.42 -35.53
C LYS A 89 -15.39 17.23 -34.60
N ILE A 90 -14.78 17.50 -33.45
CA ILE A 90 -14.48 16.48 -32.43
C ILE A 90 -15.79 15.96 -31.81
N PRO A 91 -15.98 14.64 -31.66
CA PRO A 91 -17.14 14.06 -30.98
C PRO A 91 -17.18 14.38 -29.48
N ASN A 92 -18.37 14.67 -28.97
CA ASN A 92 -18.64 15.00 -27.55
C ASN A 92 -17.67 16.04 -26.94
N ARG A 93 -17.33 17.08 -27.70
CA ARG A 93 -16.25 18.00 -27.35
C ARG A 93 -16.65 18.96 -26.24
N ILE A 94 -15.90 19.01 -25.15
CA ILE A 94 -15.97 20.06 -24.14
C ILE A 94 -14.92 21.13 -24.46
N PRO A 95 -15.32 22.36 -24.84
CA PRO A 95 -14.37 23.36 -25.31
C PRO A 95 -13.68 24.07 -24.14
N VAL A 96 -12.36 24.22 -24.25
CA VAL A 96 -11.58 25.21 -23.48
C VAL A 96 -11.15 26.36 -24.37
N VAL A 97 -10.80 27.50 -23.75
CA VAL A 97 -10.43 28.72 -24.49
C VAL A 97 -9.25 28.47 -25.40
N ASN A 98 -8.18 27.90 -24.85
CA ASN A 98 -6.98 27.51 -25.60
C ASN A 98 -6.11 26.53 -24.78
N TYR A 99 -4.94 26.16 -25.31
CA TYR A 99 -4.04 25.19 -24.66
C TYR A 99 -3.42 25.68 -23.35
N THR A 100 -3.41 26.99 -23.06
CA THR A 100 -2.84 27.55 -21.83
C THR A 100 -3.89 28.08 -20.84
N ASN A 101 -5.15 28.16 -21.27
CA ASN A 101 -6.30 28.55 -20.47
C ASN A 101 -7.35 27.43 -20.55
N CYS A 102 -7.16 26.47 -19.65
CA CYS A 102 -7.95 25.27 -19.47
C CYS A 102 -8.93 25.50 -18.31
N ASP A 103 -10.21 25.63 -18.64
CA ASP A 103 -11.28 25.68 -17.63
C ASP A 103 -12.54 25.07 -18.22
N THR A 104 -12.92 23.90 -17.70
CA THR A 104 -14.16 23.22 -18.07
C THR A 104 -15.25 23.37 -17.00
N SER A 105 -15.05 24.20 -15.96
CA SER A 105 -15.97 24.35 -14.82
C SER A 105 -17.38 24.82 -15.22
N GLY A 106 -17.52 25.50 -16.36
CA GLY A 106 -18.81 25.87 -16.96
C GLY A 106 -19.61 24.68 -17.49
N TYR A 107 -18.96 23.54 -17.74
CA TYR A 107 -19.54 22.34 -18.37
C TYR A 107 -19.53 21.13 -17.44
N ILE A 108 -18.40 20.89 -16.76
CA ILE A 108 -18.15 19.73 -15.91
C ILE A 108 -18.12 20.18 -14.45
N LYS A 109 -18.99 19.59 -13.62
CA LYS A 109 -18.99 19.84 -12.18
C LYS A 109 -17.71 19.33 -11.53
N ASP A 110 -17.25 20.01 -10.48
CA ASP A 110 -16.13 19.55 -9.66
C ASP A 110 -16.42 18.16 -9.09
N ASN A 111 -15.38 17.37 -8.93
CA ASN A 111 -15.46 16.05 -8.28
C ASN A 111 -16.47 15.08 -8.93
N SER A 112 -16.69 15.19 -10.24
CA SER A 112 -17.76 14.46 -10.94
C SER A 112 -17.26 13.43 -11.97
N VAL A 113 -15.95 13.28 -12.18
CA VAL A 113 -15.41 12.39 -13.23
C VAL A 113 -14.72 11.17 -12.64
N LYS A 114 -15.13 9.97 -13.06
CA LYS A 114 -14.51 8.69 -12.64
C LYS A 114 -13.19 8.40 -13.34
N THR A 115 -13.11 8.63 -14.65
CA THR A 115 -11.89 8.39 -15.41
C THR A 115 -11.51 9.62 -16.21
N VAL A 116 -10.31 10.13 -15.98
CA VAL A 116 -9.70 11.14 -16.86
C VAL A 116 -8.53 10.50 -17.60
N THR A 117 -8.50 10.57 -18.92
CA THR A 117 -7.33 10.21 -19.71
C THR A 117 -6.69 11.48 -20.27
N ILE A 118 -5.39 11.45 -20.54
CA ILE A 118 -4.69 12.55 -21.22
C ILE A 118 -3.57 11.99 -22.10
N MET A 119 -3.44 12.55 -23.31
CA MET A 119 -2.43 12.11 -24.28
C MET A 119 -1.94 13.27 -25.15
N GLY A 120 -0.68 13.17 -25.61
CA GLY A 120 -0.12 13.92 -26.74
C GLY A 120 0.16 15.42 -26.57
N ALA A 121 -0.47 16.11 -25.61
CA ALA A 121 -0.29 17.55 -25.40
C ALA A 121 0.27 17.88 -23.99
N PRO A 122 1.07 18.96 -23.85
CA PRO A 122 1.68 19.32 -22.57
C PRO A 122 0.67 19.54 -21.45
N ILE A 123 1.03 19.13 -20.23
CA ILE A 123 0.20 19.27 -19.03
C ILE A 123 0.72 20.48 -18.24
N ASN A 124 0.35 21.68 -18.69
CA ASN A 124 0.62 22.90 -17.94
C ASN A 124 -0.23 22.99 -16.66
N SER A 125 0.07 23.97 -15.80
CA SER A 125 -0.64 24.16 -14.52
C SER A 125 -2.16 24.28 -14.69
N SER A 126 -2.64 25.03 -15.68
CA SER A 126 -4.07 25.22 -15.91
C SER A 126 -4.77 23.91 -16.29
N CYS A 127 -4.14 23.08 -17.14
CA CYS A 127 -4.64 21.76 -17.50
C CYS A 127 -4.66 20.82 -16.27
N ALA A 128 -3.58 20.77 -15.50
CA ALA A 128 -3.50 19.96 -14.28
C ALA A 128 -4.54 20.36 -13.23
N GLU A 129 -4.77 21.66 -13.05
CA GLU A 129 -5.76 22.21 -12.12
C GLU A 129 -7.18 21.81 -12.52
N ASP A 130 -7.52 21.88 -13.81
CA ASP A 130 -8.84 21.48 -14.29
C ASP A 130 -9.08 19.96 -14.18
N ILE A 131 -8.07 19.14 -14.49
CA ILE A 131 -8.11 17.68 -14.26
C ILE A 131 -8.30 17.38 -12.77
N GLY A 132 -7.48 18.01 -11.91
CA GLY A 132 -7.57 17.86 -10.46
C GLY A 132 -8.93 18.27 -9.92
N ARG A 133 -9.51 19.37 -10.42
CA ARG A 133 -10.85 19.83 -10.06
C ARG A 133 -11.94 18.83 -10.44
N MET A 134 -11.93 18.29 -11.66
CA MET A 134 -13.02 17.44 -12.16
C MET A 134 -12.99 16.00 -11.64
N VAL A 135 -11.81 15.42 -11.45
CA VAL A 135 -11.69 14.01 -11.03
C VAL A 135 -12.32 13.79 -9.67
N ASN A 136 -13.09 12.71 -9.52
CA ASN A 136 -13.74 12.36 -8.28
C ASN A 136 -12.72 11.83 -7.25
N ALA A 137 -12.72 12.34 -6.02
CA ALA A 137 -11.75 11.97 -4.99
C ALA A 137 -11.90 10.51 -4.53
N ASP A 138 -13.12 9.97 -4.54
CA ASP A 138 -13.42 8.66 -3.95
C ASP A 138 -13.42 7.51 -4.97
N GLN A 139 -13.73 7.82 -6.23
CA GLN A 139 -13.88 6.86 -7.32
C GLN A 139 -13.00 7.16 -8.53
N GLY A 140 -12.33 8.31 -8.52
CA GLY A 140 -11.57 8.79 -9.66
C GLY A 140 -10.26 8.06 -9.89
N LYS A 141 -9.88 8.00 -11.17
CA LYS A 141 -8.55 7.62 -11.66
C LYS A 141 -8.15 8.53 -12.82
N VAL A 142 -6.85 8.74 -12.97
CA VAL A 142 -6.28 9.48 -14.09
C VAL A 142 -5.22 8.63 -14.79
N VAL A 143 -5.25 8.58 -16.12
CA VAL A 143 -4.23 7.86 -16.91
C VAL A 143 -3.60 8.81 -17.91
N ALA A 144 -2.29 8.98 -17.84
CA ALA A 144 -1.52 9.81 -18.76
C ALA A 144 -0.68 8.92 -19.69
N TYR A 145 -0.92 9.00 -21.00
CA TYR A 145 -0.24 8.18 -22.00
C TYR A 145 0.91 8.94 -22.66
N GLY A 146 2.06 8.26 -22.84
CA GLY A 146 3.22 8.82 -23.53
C GLY A 146 4.01 9.86 -22.72
N PHE A 147 3.89 9.83 -21.38
CA PHE A 147 4.61 10.74 -20.49
C PHE A 147 5.62 10.00 -19.63
N GLU A 148 6.72 10.68 -19.29
CA GLU A 148 7.69 10.21 -18.30
C GLU A 148 7.48 10.90 -16.95
N THR A 149 7.76 10.18 -15.86
CA THR A 149 7.53 10.63 -14.48
C THR A 149 8.33 11.88 -14.09
N SER A 150 9.45 12.15 -14.75
CA SER A 150 10.38 13.24 -14.45
C SER A 150 9.99 14.59 -15.07
N THR A 151 9.03 14.59 -16.00
CA THR A 151 8.63 15.76 -16.79
C THR A 151 7.92 16.82 -15.95
N ALA A 152 7.99 18.07 -16.38
CA ALA A 152 7.25 19.17 -15.75
C ALA A 152 5.73 18.92 -15.79
N ASP A 153 5.26 18.28 -16.86
CA ASP A 153 3.88 17.89 -17.08
C ASP A 153 3.35 17.00 -15.96
N ILE A 154 4.05 15.90 -15.70
CA ILE A 154 3.65 14.94 -14.66
C ILE A 154 3.83 15.51 -13.26
N LYS A 155 4.80 16.41 -13.04
CA LYS A 155 4.93 17.13 -11.77
C LYS A 155 3.74 18.05 -11.50
N ASN A 156 3.24 18.75 -12.52
CA ASN A 156 2.03 19.56 -12.40
C ASN A 156 0.81 18.70 -12.07
N LEU A 157 0.61 17.61 -12.83
CA LEU A 157 -0.50 16.70 -12.60
C LEU A 157 -0.46 16.07 -11.20
N THR A 158 0.70 15.55 -10.80
CA THR A 158 0.89 14.92 -9.48
C THR A 158 0.57 15.90 -8.35
N ARG A 159 1.00 17.15 -8.46
CA ARG A 159 0.74 18.18 -7.44
C ARG A 159 -0.75 18.45 -7.26
N GLU A 160 -1.53 18.51 -8.34
CA GLU A 160 -2.96 18.75 -8.26
C GLU A 160 -3.74 17.52 -7.78
N LEU A 161 -3.36 16.33 -8.25
CA LEU A 161 -3.99 15.06 -7.83
C LEU A 161 -3.73 14.72 -6.36
N LYS A 162 -2.53 15.04 -5.84
CA LYS A 162 -2.21 14.87 -4.41
C LYS A 162 -3.16 15.66 -3.49
N LYS A 163 -3.69 16.81 -3.93
CA LYS A 163 -4.68 17.58 -3.14
C LYS A 163 -6.00 16.81 -2.92
N LYS A 164 -6.24 15.77 -3.72
CA LYS A 164 -7.41 14.88 -3.64
C LYS A 164 -7.07 13.46 -3.22
N ASP A 165 -5.88 13.24 -2.67
CA ASP A 165 -5.43 11.91 -2.25
C ASP A 165 -5.44 10.88 -3.41
N ILE A 166 -5.14 11.35 -4.62
CA ILE A 166 -4.95 10.53 -5.82
C ILE A 166 -3.45 10.48 -6.11
N PHE A 167 -2.87 9.27 -6.09
CA PHE A 167 -1.42 9.07 -6.19
C PHE A 167 -1.06 8.15 -7.35
N LEU A 168 0.18 8.31 -7.83
CA LEU A 168 0.74 7.43 -8.86
C LEU A 168 0.77 5.98 -8.37
N CYS A 169 0.23 5.08 -9.18
CA CYS A 169 0.27 3.64 -8.97
C CYS A 169 1.27 3.02 -9.96
N PRO A 170 2.48 2.64 -9.52
CA PRO A 170 3.49 2.06 -10.39
C PRO A 170 3.04 0.69 -10.91
N ARG A 171 3.34 0.41 -12.19
CA ARG A 171 3.09 -0.90 -12.84
C ARG A 171 1.63 -1.35 -12.74
N TYR A 172 0.69 -0.40 -12.76
CA TYR A 172 -0.73 -0.72 -12.77
C TYR A 172 -1.14 -1.35 -14.09
N ILE A 173 -1.90 -2.44 -14.02
CA ILE A 173 -2.46 -3.08 -15.23
C ILE A 173 -3.77 -2.37 -15.55
N LEU A 174 -3.77 -1.61 -16.65
CA LEU A 174 -4.97 -0.92 -17.12
C LEU A 174 -6.12 -1.91 -17.40
N PRO A 175 -7.38 -1.55 -17.13
CA PRO A 175 -8.52 -2.37 -17.55
C PRO A 175 -8.68 -2.31 -19.08
N ASN A 176 -9.31 -3.33 -19.67
CA ASN A 176 -9.37 -3.53 -21.13
C ASN A 176 -9.88 -2.30 -21.90
N GLU A 177 -10.83 -1.54 -21.34
CA GLU A 177 -11.38 -0.33 -21.95
C GLU A 177 -10.37 0.83 -22.07
N LEU A 178 -9.30 0.80 -21.27
CA LEU A 178 -8.19 1.77 -21.30
C LEU A 178 -6.95 1.22 -22.00
N GLN A 179 -6.99 -0.01 -22.50
CA GLN A 179 -5.92 -0.62 -23.27
C GLN A 179 -6.10 -0.39 -24.79
N GLY A 180 -5.08 -0.78 -25.56
CA GLY A 180 -5.17 -0.83 -27.02
C GLY A 180 -4.94 0.50 -27.76
N LEU A 181 -4.47 1.53 -27.04
CA LEU A 181 -3.87 2.69 -27.68
C LEU A 181 -2.45 2.31 -28.10
N SER A 182 -2.16 2.34 -29.40
CA SER A 182 -0.89 1.85 -29.95
C SER A 182 0.06 2.95 -30.40
N LEU A 183 -0.34 4.22 -30.24
CA LEU A 183 0.53 5.38 -30.48
C LEU A 183 1.40 5.75 -29.28
N PHE A 184 1.24 5.05 -28.15
CA PHE A 184 1.96 5.32 -26.91
C PHE A 184 2.45 4.00 -26.33
N ASP A 185 3.74 3.96 -25.99
CA ASP A 185 4.38 2.76 -25.42
C ASP A 185 4.44 2.81 -23.88
N SER A 186 3.89 3.86 -23.28
CA SER A 186 3.88 4.06 -21.83
C SER A 186 2.58 4.68 -21.33
N ASP A 187 2.22 4.33 -20.11
CA ASP A 187 1.18 4.97 -19.33
C ASP A 187 1.62 5.23 -17.89
N LEU A 188 1.07 6.28 -17.31
CA LEU A 188 1.18 6.60 -15.88
C LEU A 188 -0.23 6.68 -15.31
N THR A 189 -0.53 5.76 -14.40
CA THR A 189 -1.84 5.65 -13.79
C THR A 189 -1.85 6.21 -12.37
N PHE A 190 -2.78 7.10 -12.08
CA PHE A 190 -3.03 7.67 -10.77
C PHE A 190 -4.38 7.18 -10.24
N LEU A 191 -4.40 6.73 -8.99
CA LEU A 191 -5.56 6.11 -8.37
C LEU A 191 -5.87 6.78 -7.04
N ASN A 192 -7.15 6.83 -6.68
CA ASN A 192 -7.59 7.21 -5.34
C ASN A 192 -7.15 6.18 -4.27
N LEU A 193 -7.19 6.59 -3.00
CA LEU A 193 -6.78 5.74 -1.87
C LEU A 193 -7.54 4.40 -1.78
N THR A 194 -8.80 4.32 -2.17
CA THR A 194 -9.56 3.07 -2.12
C THR A 194 -8.95 2.02 -3.05
N LEU A 195 -8.67 2.40 -4.30
CA LEU A 195 -8.02 1.54 -5.28
C LEU A 195 -6.57 1.23 -4.89
N LEU A 196 -5.84 2.21 -4.36
CA LEU A 196 -4.45 2.02 -3.93
C LEU A 196 -4.31 1.04 -2.77
N LYS A 197 -5.22 1.07 -1.78
CA LYS A 197 -5.23 0.08 -0.70
C LYS A 197 -5.40 -1.34 -1.23
N ASN A 198 -6.29 -1.53 -2.21
CA ASN A 198 -6.51 -2.82 -2.84
C ASN A 198 -5.26 -3.29 -3.60
N GLN A 199 -4.62 -2.39 -4.36
CA GLN A 199 -3.41 -2.70 -5.10
C GLN A 199 -2.23 -3.00 -4.16
N LEU A 200 -2.05 -2.23 -3.08
CA LEU A 200 -1.00 -2.47 -2.09
C LEU A 200 -1.21 -3.83 -1.40
N TYR A 201 -2.44 -4.11 -0.96
CA TYR A 201 -2.77 -5.41 -0.37
C TYR A 201 -2.43 -6.56 -1.33
N LYS A 202 -2.87 -6.46 -2.59
CA LYS A 202 -2.58 -7.44 -3.65
C LYS A 202 -1.07 -7.64 -3.83
N ASN A 203 -0.32 -6.55 -4.04
CA ASN A 203 1.12 -6.60 -4.26
C ASN A 203 1.86 -7.27 -3.09
N VAL A 204 1.47 -7.00 -1.85
CA VAL A 204 2.09 -7.65 -0.68
C VAL A 204 1.71 -9.13 -0.61
N THR A 205 0.44 -9.50 -0.85
CA THR A 205 0.02 -10.91 -0.83
C THR A 205 0.65 -11.74 -1.96
N GLU A 206 0.94 -11.13 -3.10
CA GLU A 206 1.60 -11.77 -4.25
C GLU A 206 3.14 -11.71 -4.16
N ALA A 207 3.69 -11.23 -3.04
CA ALA A 207 5.14 -11.05 -2.84
C ALA A 207 5.82 -10.13 -3.89
N ALA A 208 5.06 -9.25 -4.54
CA ALA A 208 5.56 -8.22 -5.45
C ALA A 208 6.16 -7.02 -4.66
N TYR A 209 7.16 -7.29 -3.81
CA TYR A 209 7.65 -6.36 -2.80
C TYR A 209 8.16 -5.05 -3.37
N ASP A 210 8.90 -5.07 -4.49
CA ASP A 210 9.44 -3.84 -5.07
C ASP A 210 8.30 -2.92 -5.54
N THR A 211 7.25 -3.48 -6.15
CA THR A 211 6.06 -2.72 -6.56
C THR A 211 5.26 -2.21 -5.35
N ALA A 212 5.16 -3.02 -4.28
CA ALA A 212 4.53 -2.59 -3.03
C ALA A 212 5.30 -1.44 -2.36
N VAL A 213 6.64 -1.47 -2.38
CA VAL A 213 7.49 -0.42 -1.84
C VAL A 213 7.35 0.87 -2.66
N ASP A 214 7.42 0.79 -3.99
CA ASP A 214 7.27 1.95 -4.86
C ASP A 214 5.90 2.62 -4.66
N LEU A 215 4.83 1.81 -4.59
CA LEU A 215 3.48 2.30 -4.34
C LEU A 215 3.34 2.93 -2.94
N THR A 216 3.95 2.32 -1.94
CA THR A 216 3.91 2.85 -0.57
C THR A 216 4.59 4.21 -0.47
N LYS A 217 5.71 4.37 -1.17
CA LYS A 217 6.43 5.65 -1.24
C LYS A 217 5.67 6.73 -2.00
N SER A 218 4.79 6.38 -2.93
CA SER A 218 4.00 7.37 -3.66
C SER A 218 2.89 8.02 -2.81
N MET A 219 2.48 7.36 -1.71
CA MET A 219 1.46 7.81 -0.76
C MET A 219 2.06 8.61 0.41
N ASP A 220 2.95 9.57 0.11
CA ASP A 220 3.74 10.38 1.05
C ASP A 220 2.97 11.52 1.74
N THR A 221 1.77 11.22 2.24
CA THR A 221 0.89 12.17 2.93
C THR A 221 0.32 11.57 4.21
N GLU A 222 -0.24 12.38 5.11
CA GLU A 222 -0.85 11.88 6.34
C GLU A 222 -1.98 10.87 6.08
N LYS A 223 -2.90 11.18 5.15
CA LYS A 223 -3.96 10.25 4.73
C LYS A 223 -3.41 9.03 4.00
N GLY A 224 -2.33 9.20 3.23
CA GLY A 224 -1.60 8.09 2.62
C GLY A 224 -1.04 7.11 3.67
N PHE A 225 -0.40 7.63 4.71
CA PHE A 225 0.11 6.84 5.83
C PHE A 225 -1.01 6.14 6.60
N GLU A 226 -2.14 6.81 6.81
CA GLU A 226 -3.33 6.18 7.40
C GLU A 226 -3.86 5.02 6.54
N ALA A 227 -3.92 5.21 5.22
CA ALA A 227 -4.33 4.17 4.28
C ALA A 227 -3.37 2.97 4.27
N ILE A 228 -2.05 3.21 4.33
CA ILE A 228 -1.04 2.16 4.49
C ILE A 228 -1.26 1.41 5.79
N GLY A 229 -1.49 2.11 6.90
CA GLY A 229 -1.76 1.49 8.20
C GLY A 229 -2.98 0.57 8.17
N LYS A 230 -4.06 0.98 7.49
CA LYS A 230 -5.26 0.14 7.27
C LYS A 230 -4.93 -1.14 6.49
N VAL A 231 -4.06 -1.07 5.48
CA VAL A 231 -3.60 -2.26 4.73
C VAL A 231 -2.74 -3.17 5.60
N VAL A 232 -1.82 -2.60 6.39
CA VAL A 232 -0.97 -3.34 7.33
C VAL A 232 -1.84 -4.10 8.34
N THR A 233 -2.81 -3.44 8.98
CA THR A 233 -3.76 -4.11 9.89
C THR A 233 -4.49 -5.26 9.19
N LYS A 234 -5.04 -5.01 7.99
CA LYS A 234 -5.74 -6.04 7.21
C LYS A 234 -4.84 -7.25 6.89
N LEU A 235 -3.56 -7.02 6.57
CA LEU A 235 -2.59 -8.09 6.30
C LEU A 235 -2.30 -8.93 7.54
N ILE A 236 -2.19 -8.30 8.72
CA ILE A 236 -1.99 -8.99 10.00
C ILE A 236 -3.24 -9.81 10.36
N ASP A 237 -4.43 -9.22 10.22
CA ASP A 237 -5.71 -9.89 10.50
C ASP A 237 -5.92 -11.12 9.59
N ALA A 238 -5.50 -11.00 8.33
CA ALA A 238 -5.51 -12.12 7.37
C ALA A 238 -4.40 -13.16 7.63
N GLY A 239 -3.50 -12.93 8.60
CA GLY A 239 -2.39 -13.82 8.90
C GLY A 239 -1.37 -13.93 7.76
N SER A 240 -1.19 -12.85 6.99
CA SER A 240 -0.26 -12.82 5.86
C SER A 240 1.18 -13.05 6.30
N THR A 241 1.87 -13.98 5.66
CA THR A 241 3.30 -14.29 5.91
C THR A 241 4.23 -13.24 5.32
N ASN A 242 3.76 -12.46 4.35
CA ASN A 242 4.61 -11.58 3.53
C ASN A 242 4.86 -10.21 4.18
N ILE A 243 4.17 -9.89 5.29
CA ILE A 243 4.24 -8.58 5.93
C ILE A 243 5.64 -8.25 6.47
N MET A 244 6.36 -9.22 7.05
CA MET A 244 7.71 -8.97 7.54
C MET A 244 8.68 -8.69 6.37
N ALA A 245 8.58 -9.47 5.29
CA ALA A 245 9.41 -9.29 4.10
C ALA A 245 9.13 -7.94 3.41
N TYR A 246 7.86 -7.59 3.24
CA TYR A 246 7.44 -6.28 2.75
C TYR A 246 7.99 -5.13 3.62
N THR A 247 7.84 -5.22 4.93
CA THR A 247 8.31 -4.17 5.85
C THR A 247 9.84 -4.08 5.84
N TYR A 248 10.55 -5.21 5.78
CA TYR A 248 12.01 -5.24 5.63
C TYR A 248 12.47 -4.57 4.34
N LYS A 249 11.84 -4.87 3.20
CA LYS A 249 12.17 -4.25 1.91
C LYS A 249 11.89 -2.75 1.93
N LEU A 250 10.77 -2.33 2.52
CA LEU A 250 10.43 -0.91 2.69
C LEU A 250 11.46 -0.19 3.57
N TRP A 251 11.85 -0.79 4.69
CA TRP A 251 12.83 -0.25 5.62
C TRP A 251 14.19 -0.03 4.96
N ASN A 252 14.69 -1.03 4.23
CA ASN A 252 15.99 -0.98 3.56
C ASN A 252 15.97 -0.17 2.25
N SER A 253 14.80 0.27 1.81
CA SER A 253 14.65 1.16 0.64
C SER A 253 14.42 2.62 1.04
N GLY A 254 14.68 3.02 2.30
CA GLY A 254 14.50 4.39 2.77
C GLY A 254 13.08 4.75 3.21
N GLY A 255 12.18 3.76 3.37
CA GLY A 255 10.80 3.96 3.83
C GLY A 255 10.65 4.07 5.36
N ASN A 256 11.71 4.42 6.09
CA ASN A 256 11.75 4.32 7.55
C ASN A 256 10.69 5.19 8.25
N GLU A 257 10.41 6.39 7.73
CA GLU A 257 9.37 7.27 8.28
C GLU A 257 7.97 6.68 8.09
N ILE A 258 7.70 6.09 6.93
CA ILE A 258 6.43 5.44 6.63
C ILE A 258 6.21 4.27 7.58
N VAL A 259 7.26 3.47 7.81
CA VAL A 259 7.25 2.37 8.78
C VAL A 259 6.92 2.89 10.19
N ARG A 260 7.58 3.98 10.63
CA ARG A 260 7.30 4.60 11.95
C ARG A 260 5.87 5.09 12.11
N LYS A 261 5.26 5.61 11.05
CA LYS A 261 3.91 6.20 11.10
C LYS A 261 2.79 5.18 10.90
N SER A 262 3.04 4.12 10.12
CA SER A 262 1.97 3.25 9.60
C SER A 262 2.03 1.82 10.12
N PHE A 263 3.09 1.40 10.82
CA PHE A 263 3.27 0.02 11.27
C PHE A 263 3.30 -0.07 12.81
N PRO A 264 2.83 -1.19 13.39
CA PRO A 264 2.93 -1.44 14.83
C PRO A 264 4.36 -1.32 15.36
N ASP A 265 4.52 -0.68 16.53
CA ASP A 265 5.83 -0.46 17.15
C ASP A 265 6.65 -1.75 17.29
N ALA A 266 6.00 -2.86 17.63
CA ALA A 266 6.67 -4.16 17.76
C ALA A 266 7.36 -4.62 16.46
N ILE A 267 6.74 -4.41 15.29
CA ILE A 267 7.37 -4.71 13.99
C ILE A 267 8.59 -3.81 13.78
N GLN A 268 8.50 -2.54 14.17
CA GLN A 268 9.63 -1.61 14.06
C GLN A 268 10.80 -2.04 14.95
N LEU A 269 10.54 -2.45 16.20
CA LEU A 269 11.55 -2.90 17.15
C LEU A 269 12.32 -4.12 16.60
N ILE A 270 11.58 -5.09 16.05
CA ILE A 270 12.14 -6.30 15.43
C ILE A 270 13.07 -5.93 14.27
N LEU A 271 12.61 -5.10 13.33
CA LEU A 271 13.37 -4.78 12.12
C LEU A 271 14.57 -3.87 12.36
N LYS A 272 14.48 -2.96 13.32
CA LYS A 272 15.61 -2.10 13.73
C LYS A 272 16.69 -2.87 14.50
N GLY A 273 16.36 -4.07 15.00
CA GLY A 273 17.20 -4.77 15.96
C GLY A 273 17.37 -3.97 17.25
N GLU A 274 16.28 -3.36 17.73
CA GLU A 274 16.24 -2.75 19.06
C GLU A 274 16.22 -3.83 20.14
N LEU A 275 16.55 -3.44 21.37
CA LEU A 275 16.44 -4.35 22.51
C LEU A 275 14.98 -4.58 22.87
N VAL A 276 14.58 -5.84 22.94
CA VAL A 276 13.20 -6.26 23.20
C VAL A 276 13.10 -7.34 24.26
N THR A 277 11.97 -7.36 24.95
CA THR A 277 11.56 -8.50 25.79
C THR A 277 10.54 -9.31 24.99
N ILE A 278 10.73 -10.63 24.95
CA ILE A 278 9.84 -11.59 24.26
C ILE A 278 9.02 -12.29 25.34
N ILE A 279 7.71 -12.03 25.42
CA ILE A 279 6.85 -12.46 26.53
C ILE A 279 5.80 -13.44 26.00
N ASN A 280 5.70 -14.63 26.60
CA ASN A 280 4.66 -15.57 26.21
C ASN A 280 3.28 -15.04 26.63
N GLN A 281 2.34 -14.97 25.70
CA GLN A 281 1.03 -14.38 25.96
C GLN A 281 0.20 -15.19 26.97
N GLN A 282 0.26 -16.52 26.91
CA GLN A 282 -0.53 -17.37 27.80
C GLN A 282 -0.01 -17.33 29.24
N TYR A 283 1.30 -17.46 29.43
CA TYR A 283 1.89 -17.59 30.78
C TYR A 283 2.44 -16.28 31.34
N GLN A 284 2.51 -15.23 30.53
CA GLN A 284 3.05 -13.91 30.91
C GLN A 284 4.49 -13.98 31.44
N GLN A 285 5.29 -14.89 30.88
CA GLN A 285 6.69 -15.14 31.23
C GLN A 285 7.63 -14.65 30.13
N ALA A 286 8.71 -13.96 30.51
CA ALA A 286 9.68 -13.43 29.56
C ALA A 286 10.75 -14.47 29.23
N LEU A 287 11.08 -14.59 27.95
CA LEU A 287 12.11 -15.50 27.48
C LEU A 287 13.48 -15.10 28.07
N LYS A 288 14.24 -16.09 28.57
CA LYS A 288 15.62 -15.95 29.07
C LYS A 288 16.46 -17.17 28.71
N LEU A 289 17.76 -17.05 28.94
CA LEU A 289 18.69 -18.18 28.99
C LEU A 289 19.07 -18.52 30.43
N ASP A 290 19.36 -19.79 30.66
CA ASP A 290 19.83 -20.31 31.96
C ASP A 290 21.24 -19.80 32.30
N ALA A 291 21.55 -19.71 33.60
CA ALA A 291 22.87 -19.36 34.11
C ALA A 291 23.89 -20.50 34.00
N ASN A 292 23.43 -21.74 33.85
CA ASN A 292 24.28 -22.90 33.62
C ASN A 292 24.48 -23.19 32.13
N ILE A 293 25.64 -23.76 31.80
CA ILE A 293 25.98 -24.26 30.46
C ILE A 293 26.01 -25.78 30.47
N ASN A 294 25.68 -26.40 29.34
CA ASN A 294 25.86 -27.83 29.12
C ASN A 294 27.30 -28.15 28.63
N SER A 295 27.58 -29.42 28.32
CA SER A 295 28.88 -29.87 27.79
C SER A 295 29.27 -29.27 26.44
N SER A 296 28.31 -28.71 25.71
CA SER A 296 28.50 -28.02 24.42
C SER A 296 28.62 -26.50 24.58
N ASN A 297 28.73 -26.00 25.81
CA ASN A 297 28.69 -24.57 26.15
C ASN A 297 27.37 -23.85 25.80
N ASP A 298 26.28 -24.59 25.62
CA ASP A 298 24.95 -24.03 25.35
C ASP A 298 24.16 -23.83 26.65
N ARG A 299 23.26 -22.85 26.66
CA ARG A 299 22.36 -22.53 27.79
C ARG A 299 20.93 -22.94 27.46
N LEU A 300 20.23 -23.59 28.39
CA LEU A 300 18.80 -23.87 28.20
C LEU A 300 18.00 -22.57 28.12
N ALA A 301 16.97 -22.53 27.27
CA ALA A 301 16.03 -21.42 27.19
C ALA A 301 14.78 -21.67 28.04
N TRP A 302 14.32 -20.62 28.72
CA TRP A 302 13.21 -20.68 29.69
C TRP A 302 12.33 -19.44 29.61
N GLY A 303 11.09 -19.54 30.06
CA GLY A 303 10.26 -18.42 30.45
C GLY A 303 10.46 -18.11 31.92
N ASP A 304 10.90 -16.89 32.23
CA ASP A 304 11.04 -16.38 33.60
C ASP A 304 9.68 -15.96 34.16
N LYS A 305 9.34 -16.48 35.35
CA LYS A 305 8.10 -16.13 36.05
C LYS A 305 8.02 -14.65 36.45
N SER A 306 9.15 -14.02 36.77
CA SER A 306 9.21 -12.76 37.50
C SER A 306 9.93 -11.64 36.73
N ASP A 307 11.09 -11.93 36.15
CA ASP A 307 11.89 -10.95 35.44
C ASP A 307 11.31 -10.65 34.04
N LYS A 308 11.16 -9.36 33.73
CA LYS A 308 10.65 -8.87 32.43
C LYS A 308 11.47 -7.70 31.87
N THR A 309 12.49 -7.25 32.58
CA THR A 309 13.19 -5.98 32.30
C THR A 309 14.71 -6.08 32.39
N SER A 310 15.26 -7.11 33.04
CA SER A 310 16.70 -7.22 33.17
C SER A 310 17.38 -7.51 31.83
N ARG A 311 18.72 -7.49 31.84
CA ARG A 311 19.53 -7.88 30.68
C ARG A 311 19.33 -9.34 30.28
N ARG A 312 18.99 -10.21 31.23
CA ARG A 312 18.82 -11.66 31.03
C ARG A 312 17.65 -11.99 30.11
N VAL A 313 16.60 -11.17 30.15
CA VAL A 313 15.40 -11.26 29.30
C VAL A 313 15.43 -10.27 28.12
N SER A 314 16.59 -9.65 27.86
CA SER A 314 16.80 -8.71 26.77
C SER A 314 17.31 -9.44 25.54
N TRP A 315 16.59 -9.29 24.43
CA TRP A 315 16.87 -9.94 23.16
C TRP A 315 16.98 -8.92 22.03
N LYS A 316 17.64 -9.29 20.95
CA LYS A 316 17.75 -8.51 19.72
C LYS A 316 17.50 -9.40 18.51
N PHE A 317 16.63 -8.93 17.61
CA PHE A 317 16.40 -9.57 16.32
C PHE A 317 17.42 -9.04 15.29
N THR A 318 18.01 -9.94 14.52
CA THR A 318 18.88 -9.63 13.39
C THR A 318 18.25 -10.19 12.12
N PRO A 319 17.71 -9.35 11.22
CA PRO A 319 17.09 -9.81 9.98
C PRO A 319 18.13 -10.28 8.96
N ILE A 320 17.78 -11.32 8.21
CA ILE A 320 18.55 -11.88 7.09
C ILE A 320 17.58 -12.01 5.92
N TRP A 321 17.96 -11.48 4.75
CA TRP A 321 17.19 -11.64 3.53
C TRP A 321 17.68 -12.86 2.77
N GLU A 322 16.79 -13.83 2.55
CA GLU A 322 17.11 -15.05 1.81
C GLU A 322 15.85 -15.57 1.10
N ASN A 323 15.99 -16.05 -0.14
CA ASN A 323 14.91 -16.69 -0.92
C ASN A 323 13.60 -15.87 -0.95
N ASP A 324 13.71 -14.56 -1.23
CA ASP A 324 12.61 -13.59 -1.25
C ASP A 324 11.79 -13.50 0.05
N ASN A 325 12.44 -13.82 1.17
CA ASN A 325 11.86 -13.73 2.49
C ASN A 325 12.86 -13.12 3.49
N VAL A 326 12.35 -12.77 4.67
CA VAL A 326 13.16 -12.35 5.81
C VAL A 326 13.06 -13.40 6.91
N VAL A 327 14.21 -13.92 7.32
CA VAL A 327 14.38 -14.73 8.53
C VAL A 327 15.14 -13.94 9.57
N PHE A 328 15.07 -14.36 10.82
CA PHE A 328 15.68 -13.65 11.94
C PHE A 328 16.54 -14.57 12.79
N LYS A 329 17.72 -14.08 13.14
CA LYS A 329 18.48 -14.58 14.29
C LYS A 329 18.06 -13.82 15.54
N ILE A 330 17.95 -14.50 16.67
CA ILE A 330 17.47 -13.91 17.92
C ILE A 330 18.59 -14.03 18.98
N ASN A 331 19.24 -12.91 19.29
CA ASN A 331 20.41 -12.87 20.18
C ASN A 331 20.02 -12.43 21.60
N ASN A 332 20.44 -13.18 22.61
CA ASN A 332 20.32 -12.81 24.02
C ASN A 332 21.44 -11.85 24.42
N MET A 333 21.11 -10.74 25.06
CA MET A 333 22.09 -9.68 25.34
C MET A 333 22.93 -9.88 26.61
N GLU A 334 22.52 -10.77 27.52
CA GLU A 334 23.29 -11.11 28.72
C GLU A 334 24.47 -11.99 28.35
N TYR A 335 24.22 -13.06 27.61
CA TYR A 335 25.23 -14.06 27.27
C TYR A 335 25.78 -13.94 25.85
N ASN A 336 25.24 -13.04 25.02
CA ASN A 336 25.57 -12.89 23.61
C ASN A 336 25.50 -14.24 22.87
N MET A 337 24.35 -14.91 23.01
CA MET A 337 24.07 -16.23 22.47
C MET A 337 22.79 -16.20 21.64
N PHE A 338 22.80 -16.93 20.53
CA PHE A 338 21.69 -17.03 19.60
C PHE A 338 20.76 -18.16 19.99
N LEU A 339 19.46 -17.89 19.93
CA LEU A 339 18.43 -18.89 20.16
C LEU A 339 18.48 -19.97 19.07
N LYS A 340 18.41 -21.24 19.44
CA LYS A 340 18.29 -22.38 18.52
C LYS A 340 17.32 -23.43 19.06
N LEU A 341 16.87 -24.31 18.17
CA LEU A 341 16.22 -25.56 18.54
C LEU A 341 17.19 -26.75 18.40
N ASP A 342 17.08 -27.68 19.34
CA ASP A 342 17.84 -28.92 19.39
C ASP A 342 17.59 -29.80 18.15
N VAL A 343 18.60 -30.57 17.74
CA VAL A 343 18.46 -31.59 16.68
C VAL A 343 17.70 -32.82 17.17
N ASN A 344 17.65 -33.04 18.48
CA ASN A 344 16.91 -34.13 19.09
C ASN A 344 15.52 -33.68 19.54
N THR A 345 14.57 -34.60 19.46
CA THR A 345 13.21 -34.40 19.95
C THR A 345 12.99 -35.16 21.25
N ASP A 346 11.99 -34.74 22.03
CA ASP A 346 11.44 -35.54 23.11
C ASP A 346 10.48 -36.63 22.58
N SER A 347 9.76 -37.30 23.48
CA SER A 347 8.77 -38.34 23.13
C SER A 347 7.51 -37.81 22.44
N LEU A 348 7.28 -36.49 22.49
CA LEU A 348 6.18 -35.80 21.80
C LEU A 348 6.63 -35.22 20.45
N GLY A 349 7.92 -35.30 20.13
CA GLY A 349 8.53 -34.71 18.95
C GLY A 349 8.93 -33.24 19.13
N ASP A 350 8.72 -32.66 20.32
CA ASP A 350 9.08 -31.28 20.62
C ASP A 350 10.61 -31.16 20.76
N ARG A 351 11.17 -30.02 20.36
CA ARG A 351 12.63 -29.75 20.39
C ARG A 351 12.98 -28.79 21.51
N LYS A 352 14.02 -29.06 22.29
CA LYS A 352 14.45 -28.14 23.35
C LYS A 352 14.97 -26.83 22.77
N GLY A 353 14.61 -25.72 23.42
CA GLY A 353 15.18 -24.41 23.14
C GLY A 353 16.51 -24.20 23.86
N TRP A 354 17.50 -23.70 23.13
CA TRP A 354 18.86 -23.44 23.62
C TRP A 354 19.36 -22.07 23.16
N GLY A 355 20.33 -21.51 23.88
CA GLY A 355 21.17 -20.42 23.42
C GLY A 355 22.60 -20.93 23.21
N SER A 356 23.21 -20.60 22.07
CA SER A 356 24.56 -21.00 21.70
C SER A 356 25.40 -19.82 21.19
N THR A 357 26.72 -19.94 21.27
CA THR A 357 27.63 -18.90 20.76
C THR A 357 27.86 -18.98 19.25
N ASN A 358 27.62 -20.16 18.64
CA ASN A 358 27.57 -20.31 17.19
C ASN A 358 26.20 -19.91 16.65
N ASP A 359 26.14 -19.51 15.38
CA ASP A 359 24.92 -19.12 14.67
C ASP A 359 24.95 -19.53 13.20
N ASN A 360 25.80 -20.49 12.84
CA ASN A 360 26.07 -20.91 11.47
C ASN A 360 25.13 -21.99 10.94
N GLU A 361 24.24 -22.51 11.80
CA GLU A 361 23.29 -23.56 11.43
C GLU A 361 21.88 -22.99 11.27
N ILE A 362 21.11 -23.57 10.35
CA ILE A 362 19.75 -23.12 9.96
C ILE A 362 18.77 -23.15 11.15
N ASN A 363 18.98 -24.01 12.15
CA ASN A 363 18.18 -24.05 13.38
C ASN A 363 18.33 -22.80 14.28
N HIS A 364 19.19 -21.82 13.93
CA HIS A 364 19.28 -20.51 14.61
C HIS A 364 18.38 -19.45 13.97
N GLU A 365 17.71 -19.79 12.87
CA GLU A 365 16.92 -18.86 12.07
C GLU A 365 15.43 -19.08 12.31
N TYR A 366 14.69 -17.98 12.34
CA TYR A 366 13.26 -17.99 12.65
C TYR A 366 12.48 -17.10 11.70
N TYR A 367 11.31 -17.58 11.29
CA TYR A 367 10.24 -16.70 10.84
C TYR A 367 9.57 -16.04 12.04
N VAL A 368 9.20 -14.77 11.86
CA VAL A 368 8.42 -14.02 12.85
C VAL A 368 7.11 -13.62 12.19
N LYS A 369 6.01 -14.25 12.57
CA LYS A 369 4.71 -14.02 11.95
C LYS A 369 3.81 -13.21 12.88
N PRO A 370 3.45 -11.96 12.55
CA PRO A 370 2.46 -11.21 13.32
C PRO A 370 1.06 -11.79 13.12
N VAL A 371 0.28 -11.84 14.19
CA VAL A 371 -1.11 -12.32 14.22
C VAL A 371 -1.90 -11.46 15.20
N MET A 372 -3.13 -11.10 14.85
CA MET A 372 -4.06 -10.52 15.83
C MET A 372 -4.79 -11.63 16.60
N LYS A 373 -4.69 -11.61 17.93
CA LYS A 373 -5.38 -12.53 18.85
C LYS A 373 -6.09 -11.73 19.93
N ASP A 374 -7.41 -11.84 20.00
CA ASP A 374 -8.25 -11.14 20.98
C ASP A 374 -7.95 -9.63 21.08
N GLY A 375 -7.69 -9.00 19.92
CA GLY A 375 -7.35 -7.59 19.83
C GLY A 375 -5.92 -7.22 20.28
N THR A 376 -5.07 -8.21 20.53
CA THR A 376 -3.64 -8.05 20.84
C THR A 376 -2.80 -8.48 19.65
N LEU A 377 -1.80 -7.67 19.30
CA LEU A 377 -0.79 -8.08 18.33
C LEU A 377 0.19 -9.03 19.02
N VAL A 378 0.19 -10.27 18.56
CA VAL A 378 1.14 -11.31 18.98
C VAL A 378 1.97 -11.77 17.80
N PHE A 379 3.03 -12.49 18.08
CA PHE A 379 3.96 -13.01 17.10
C PHE A 379 4.13 -14.50 17.32
N ARG A 380 4.15 -15.24 16.21
CA ARG A 380 4.63 -16.62 16.19
C ARG A 380 6.05 -16.64 15.72
N ILE A 381 6.91 -17.16 16.57
CA ILE A 381 8.34 -17.31 16.29
C ILE A 381 8.52 -18.77 15.89
N ILE A 382 8.81 -19.02 14.63
CA ILE A 382 8.79 -20.35 14.02
C ILE A 382 10.19 -20.67 13.53
N ASN A 383 10.77 -21.76 14.02
CA ASN A 383 12.10 -22.16 13.60
C ASN A 383 12.11 -22.51 12.11
N TYR A 384 13.06 -21.96 11.36
CA TYR A 384 13.14 -22.10 9.91
C TYR A 384 13.43 -23.55 9.50
N GLN A 385 14.36 -24.23 10.17
CA GLN A 385 14.74 -25.60 9.83
C GLN A 385 13.63 -26.61 10.13
N TYR A 386 12.99 -26.48 11.29
CA TYR A 386 12.06 -27.51 11.77
C TYR A 386 10.58 -27.17 11.59
N ASN A 387 10.26 -25.94 11.15
CA ASN A 387 8.90 -25.42 11.06
C ASN A 387 8.10 -25.60 12.38
N GLN A 388 8.79 -25.51 13.52
CA GLN A 388 8.19 -25.64 14.86
C GLN A 388 8.09 -24.26 15.51
N ALA A 389 6.89 -23.88 15.95
CA ALA A 389 6.65 -22.64 16.68
C ALA A 389 7.17 -22.75 18.12
N LEU A 390 7.78 -21.69 18.63
CA LEU A 390 8.23 -21.61 20.01
C LEU A 390 7.03 -21.62 20.98
N LYS A 391 7.12 -22.45 22.02
CA LYS A 391 6.15 -22.51 23.13
C LYS A 391 6.86 -22.66 24.47
N LEU A 392 6.17 -22.27 25.53
CA LEU A 392 6.58 -22.65 26.89
C LEU A 392 5.85 -23.91 27.34
N ASP A 393 6.54 -24.72 28.15
CA ASP A 393 6.00 -25.91 28.78
C ASP A 393 4.75 -25.58 29.64
N ALA A 394 3.81 -26.52 29.72
CA ALA A 394 2.64 -26.44 30.59
C ALA A 394 2.99 -26.69 32.07
N ASN A 395 4.13 -27.32 32.34
CA ASN A 395 4.67 -27.50 33.69
C ASN A 395 5.67 -26.39 34.04
N VAL A 396 5.74 -26.07 35.32
CA VAL A 396 6.76 -25.17 35.88
C VAL A 396 7.79 -25.98 36.63
N ASP A 397 9.01 -25.47 36.71
CA ASP A 397 10.04 -25.98 37.61
C ASP A 397 9.83 -25.52 39.07
N SER A 398 10.80 -25.81 39.94
CA SER A 398 10.78 -25.39 41.35
C SER A 398 10.84 -23.88 41.56
N TYR A 399 11.29 -23.11 40.56
CA TYR A 399 11.36 -21.65 40.59
C TYR A 399 10.12 -21.00 39.96
N GLY A 400 9.26 -21.81 39.33
CA GLY A 400 8.06 -21.35 38.63
C GLY A 400 8.31 -21.03 37.16
N ASP A 401 9.50 -21.30 36.65
CA ASP A 401 9.90 -21.06 35.26
C ASP A 401 9.43 -22.21 34.36
N ARG A 402 9.22 -21.91 33.08
CA ARG A 402 8.76 -22.90 32.09
C ARG A 402 9.82 -23.12 31.03
N GLN A 403 10.08 -24.37 30.67
CA GLN A 403 11.07 -24.68 29.65
C GLN A 403 10.58 -24.24 28.26
N LEU A 404 11.49 -23.71 27.44
CA LEU A 404 11.19 -23.39 26.04
C LEU A 404 11.29 -24.64 25.16
N TRP A 405 10.30 -24.82 24.29
CA TRP A 405 10.23 -25.90 23.32
C TRP A 405 9.86 -25.36 21.93
N GLY A 406 10.34 -26.03 20.88
CA GLY A 406 9.73 -26.02 19.56
C GLY A 406 8.58 -27.01 19.54
N HIS A 407 7.39 -26.54 19.21
CA HIS A 407 6.17 -27.35 19.20
C HIS A 407 6.07 -28.24 17.96
N ASN A 408 5.98 -29.55 18.17
CA ASN A 408 5.63 -30.55 17.18
C ASN A 408 4.12 -30.59 16.91
N GLY A 409 3.64 -29.55 16.25
CA GLY A 409 2.26 -29.41 15.83
C GLY A 409 2.12 -28.32 14.77
N ASP A 410 0.89 -27.92 14.46
CA ASP A 410 0.67 -26.83 13.52
C ASP A 410 1.19 -25.50 14.11
N ALA A 411 2.32 -25.02 13.58
CA ALA A 411 2.91 -23.73 13.92
C ALA A 411 1.95 -22.55 13.65
N TYR A 412 0.96 -22.76 12.78
CA TYR A 412 -0.08 -21.80 12.41
C TYR A 412 -1.45 -22.10 13.05
N GLY A 413 -1.53 -23.09 13.95
CA GLY A 413 -2.77 -23.54 14.60
C GLY A 413 -3.34 -22.59 15.66
N THR A 414 -4.22 -23.04 16.54
CA THR A 414 -4.91 -22.18 17.53
C THR A 414 -4.33 -22.21 18.94
N ASN A 415 -3.22 -22.93 19.14
CA ASN A 415 -2.58 -23.06 20.45
C ASN A 415 -2.03 -21.72 20.96
N SER A 416 -2.62 -21.20 22.03
CA SER A 416 -2.27 -19.91 22.65
C SER A 416 -0.86 -19.89 23.25
N ALA A 417 -0.27 -21.05 23.55
CA ALA A 417 1.10 -21.13 24.08
C ALA A 417 2.16 -20.73 23.02
N LEU A 418 1.76 -20.66 21.74
CA LEU A 418 2.64 -20.28 20.62
C LEU A 418 2.73 -18.76 20.41
N ASP A 419 1.90 -17.99 21.11
CA ASP A 419 1.72 -16.57 20.85
C ASP A 419 2.62 -15.74 21.80
N TRP A 420 3.44 -14.87 21.22
CA TRP A 420 4.42 -14.05 21.95
C TRP A 420 4.17 -12.56 21.73
N VAL A 421 4.23 -11.77 22.80
CA VAL A 421 4.28 -10.31 22.73
C VAL A 421 5.73 -9.86 22.69
N ILE A 422 6.05 -8.98 21.75
CA ILE A 422 7.38 -8.37 21.62
C ILE A 422 7.25 -6.89 21.95
N ALA A 423 7.96 -6.45 22.98
CA ALA A 423 7.94 -5.07 23.47
C ALA A 423 9.35 -4.56 23.74
N ALA A 424 9.53 -3.24 23.81
CA ALA A 424 10.84 -2.64 24.09
C ALA A 424 11.36 -3.10 25.46
N ASN A 425 12.64 -3.51 25.52
CA ASN A 425 13.30 -3.89 26.77
C ASN A 425 13.80 -2.63 27.47
N THR A 426 12.94 -2.01 28.27
CA THR A 426 13.30 -0.85 29.07
C THR A 426 13.95 -1.30 30.38
N LYS A 427 15.27 -1.48 30.35
CA LYS A 427 16.09 -1.39 31.58
C LYS A 427 15.82 -0.01 32.19
N THR A 428 15.13 0.05 33.33
CA THR A 428 14.73 1.27 34.08
C THR A 428 13.71 2.19 33.40
N LEU A 429 12.46 2.18 33.87
CA LEU A 429 11.58 3.36 33.87
C LEU A 429 11.99 4.25 35.04
N GLU A 430 12.89 5.22 34.83
CA GLU A 430 12.69 6.50 35.47
C GLU A 430 11.66 7.25 34.64
N GLY A 431 10.46 7.43 35.21
CA GLY A 431 9.50 8.46 34.80
C GLY A 431 8.89 8.33 33.39
N ASN A 432 7.63 7.88 33.37
CA ASN A 432 6.62 8.15 32.34
C ASN A 432 6.86 7.61 30.92
N THR A 433 6.23 6.47 30.62
CA THR A 433 5.38 6.37 29.42
C THR A 433 4.45 5.14 29.52
N VAL A 434 3.29 5.33 30.14
CA VAL A 434 2.11 4.51 29.88
C VAL A 434 1.21 5.34 28.97
N GLY A 435 0.87 4.83 27.79
CA GLY A 435 -0.24 5.35 27.00
C GLY A 435 0.14 5.91 25.63
N ILE A 436 0.36 5.03 24.64
CA ILE A 436 0.25 5.41 23.22
C ILE A 436 -0.60 4.38 22.43
N TYR A 437 -0.62 3.10 22.83
CA TYR A 437 -1.32 2.07 22.06
C TYR A 437 -2.85 2.00 22.30
N GLU A 438 -3.33 2.21 23.53
CA GLU A 438 -4.77 2.24 23.81
C GLU A 438 -5.47 3.53 23.32
N SER A 439 -4.74 4.67 23.33
CA SER A 439 -5.29 5.97 22.92
C SER A 439 -5.60 6.01 21.43
N ARG A 440 -4.78 5.37 20.58
CA ARG A 440 -5.03 5.30 19.13
C ARG A 440 -6.19 4.35 18.78
N ARG A 441 -6.37 3.26 19.52
CA ARG A 441 -7.49 2.33 19.30
C ARG A 441 -8.85 2.91 19.71
N LYS A 442 -8.91 3.71 20.79
CA LYS A 442 -10.14 4.41 21.20
C LYS A 442 -10.56 5.50 20.20
N LEU A 443 -9.61 6.26 19.66
CA LEU A 443 -9.87 7.27 18.62
C LEU A 443 -10.35 6.64 17.29
N LEU A 444 -9.80 5.49 16.91
CA LEU A 444 -10.19 4.79 15.68
C LEU A 444 -11.55 4.09 15.77
N TYR A 445 -11.96 3.61 16.95
CA TYR A 445 -13.30 3.02 17.14
C TYR A 445 -14.40 4.07 17.30
N GLN A 446 -14.14 5.22 17.93
CA GLN A 446 -15.13 6.29 18.08
C GLN A 446 -15.54 6.91 16.73
N GLN A 447 -14.63 7.00 15.75
CA GLN A 447 -14.97 7.48 14.40
C GLN A 447 -15.78 6.47 13.56
N THR A 448 -15.81 5.19 13.94
CA THR A 448 -16.64 4.18 13.24
C THR A 448 -18.05 4.02 13.82
N SER A 449 -18.28 4.47 15.06
CA SER A 449 -19.60 4.48 15.69
C SER A 449 -20.45 5.69 15.27
N ASP A 450 -19.83 6.84 14.98
CA ASP A 450 -20.55 8.07 14.57
C ASP A 450 -21.06 8.04 13.11
N VAL A 451 -20.79 6.98 12.35
CA VAL A 451 -21.32 6.80 10.97
C VAL A 451 -22.54 5.87 10.95
N ARG A 452 -22.95 5.30 12.09
CA ARG A 452 -24.18 4.48 12.20
C ARG A 452 -25.35 5.19 12.88
N GLU A 453 -25.17 6.42 13.34
CA GLU A 453 -26.24 7.28 13.84
C GLU A 453 -26.12 8.70 13.27
N SER A 454 -26.36 8.83 11.96
CA SER A 454 -26.78 10.10 11.32
C SER A 454 -27.41 9.83 9.97
#